data_AF-A0A7C5TYS1-F1
#
_entry.id   AF-A0A7C5TYS1-F1
#
_cell.length_a   1.000
_cell.length_b   1.000
_cell.length_c   1.000
_cell.angle_alpha   90.00
_cell.angle_beta   90.00
_cell.angle_gamma   90.00
#
_symmetry.space_group_name_H-M   'P 1'
#
loop_
_entity.id
_entity.type
_entity.pdbx_description
1 polymer ?
#
loop_
_entity_poly.entity_id
_entity_poly.type
_entity_poly.pdbx_seq_one_letter_code
_entity_poly.pdbx_strand_id
1 'polypeptide(L)' 'MKIPSLILKQLYTFGSLEATPEGIQFAVKNRLSDATLVGLRKIVIDGTEVPLD' A
#
# COMPACT_ATOMS: atom_id res chain seq x y z
N MET A 1 9.13 -13.89 2.57
CA MET A 1 10.17 -12.93 3.00
C MET A 1 9.55 -12.03 4.06
N LYS A 2 10.16 -11.86 5.26
CA LYS A 2 9.61 -11.00 6.31
C LYS A 2 10.20 -9.60 6.14
N ILE A 3 9.37 -8.61 5.81
CA ILE A 3 9.78 -7.20 5.76
C ILE A 3 9.83 -6.68 7.20
N PRO A 4 10.91 -6.00 7.63
CA PRO A 4 10.98 -5.43 8.97
C PRO A 4 9.83 -4.44 9.24
N SER A 5 9.19 -4.54 10.40
CA SER A 5 8.06 -3.69 10.78
C SER A 5 8.41 -2.19 10.81
N LEU A 6 9.68 -1.86 11.13
CA LEU A 6 10.18 -0.49 11.12
C LEU A 6 10.21 0.12 9.72
N ILE A 7 10.57 -0.67 8.70
CA ILE A 7 10.54 -0.24 7.29
C ILE A 7 9.09 0.03 6.86
N LEU A 8 8.16 -0.86 7.23
CA LEU A 8 6.74 -0.68 6.89
C LEU A 8 6.16 0.60 7.50
N LYS A 9 6.54 0.94 8.74
CA LYS A 9 6.12 2.19 9.38
C LYS A 9 6.64 3.44 8.65
N GLN A 10 7.81 3.38 8.01
CA GLN A 10 8.36 4.50 7.24
C GLN A 10 7.65 4.71 5.89
N LEU A 11 7.03 3.66 5.35
CA LEU A 11 6.25 3.71 4.10
C LEU A 11 4.80 4.16 4.32
N TYR A 12 4.30 4.01 5.55
CA TYR A 12 2.96 4.43 5.94
C TYR A 12 2.87 5.95 6.04
N THR A 13 1.80 6.54 5.51
CA THR A 13 1.52 7.98 5.62
C THR A 13 0.25 8.16 6.46
N PHE A 14 0.25 9.13 7.38
CA PHE A 14 -0.97 9.43 8.14
C PHE A 14 -2.13 9.75 7.19
N GLY A 15 -3.31 9.18 7.45
CA GLY A 15 -4.46 9.31 6.56
C GLY A 15 -4.33 8.49 5.26
N SER A 16 -3.39 7.56 5.15
CA SER A 16 -3.25 6.74 3.95
C SER A 16 -4.46 5.86 3.67
N LEU A 17 -5.22 5.45 4.69
CA LEU A 17 -6.38 4.59 4.55
C LEU A 17 -7.62 5.38 4.92
N GLU A 18 -8.53 5.54 3.96
CA GLU A 18 -9.78 6.27 4.14
C GLU A 18 -10.93 5.61 3.39
N ALA A 19 -12.14 5.75 3.93
CA ALA A 19 -13.36 5.40 3.21
C ALA A 19 -13.74 6.58 2.31
N THR A 20 -14.06 6.27 1.05
CA THR A 20 -14.56 7.24 0.07
C THR A 20 -16.00 6.86 -0.32
N PRO A 21 -16.78 7.76 -0.94
CA PRO A 21 -18.10 7.41 -1.47
C PRO A 21 -18.08 6.25 -2.48
N GLU A 22 -16.92 5.99 -3.09
CA GLU A 22 -16.69 4.99 -4.12
C GLU A 22 -16.04 3.70 -3.57
N GLY A 23 -15.73 3.66 -2.27
CA GLY A 23 -15.13 2.48 -1.62
C GLY A 23 -14.06 2.85 -0.60
N ILE A 24 -12.86 2.31 -0.80
CA ILE A 24 -11.73 2.49 0.11
C ILE A 24 -10.53 2.97 -0.71
N GLN A 25 -9.84 3.98 -0.21
CA GLN A 25 -8.61 4.48 -0.79
C GLN A 25 -7.43 4.16 0.12
N PHE A 26 -6.35 3.65 -0.47
CA PHE A 26 -5.08 3.42 0.21
C PHE A 26 -3.91 4.13 -0.51
N ALA A 27 -3.12 4.90 0.24
CA ALA A 27 -1.95 5.61 -0.26
C ALA A 27 -0.65 5.11 0.38
N VAL A 28 0.36 4.81 -0.43
CA VAL A 28 1.71 4.50 0.04
C VAL A 28 2.70 5.49 -0.56
N LYS A 29 3.66 5.93 0.25
CA LYS A 29 4.76 6.79 -0.20
C LYS A 29 6.08 6.14 0.12
N ASN A 30 6.90 5.91 -0.91
CA ASN A 30 8.28 5.49 -0.71
C ASN A 30 9.12 6.66 -0.17
N ARG A 31 9.65 6.50 1.05
CA ARG A 31 10.51 7.48 1.74
C ARG A 31 11.91 6.92 2.05
N LEU A 32 12.21 5.73 1.54
CA LEU A 32 13.44 5.00 1.88
C LEU A 32 14.62 5.42 1.00
N SER A 33 14.38 5.51 -0.30
CA SER A 33 15.37 5.81 -1.33
C SER A 33 14.65 6.18 -2.63
N ASP A 34 15.37 6.72 -3.61
CA ASP A 34 14.81 6.94 -4.93
C ASP A 34 14.42 5.60 -5.58
N ALA A 35 13.21 5.54 -6.13
CA ALA A 35 12.71 4.35 -6.81
C ALA A 35 11.68 4.71 -7.88
N THR A 36 11.53 3.83 -8.87
CA THR A 36 10.50 3.94 -9.90
C THR A 36 9.39 2.95 -9.61
N LEU A 37 8.13 3.42 -9.62
CA LEU A 37 6.97 2.54 -9.54
C LEU A 37 6.81 1.80 -10.87
N VAL A 38 7.05 0.50 -10.87
CA VAL A 38 6.98 -0.37 -12.06
C VAL A 38 5.64 -1.06 -12.25
N GLY A 39 4.73 -0.94 -11.28
CA GLY A 39 3.39 -1.53 -11.34
C GLY A 39 2.93 -2.11 -10.01
N LEU A 40 1.65 -2.44 -9.96
CA LEU A 40 1.00 -3.13 -8.85
C LEU A 40 0.86 -4.61 -9.20
N ARG A 41 1.24 -5.50 -8.29
CA ARG A 41 1.23 -6.96 -8.55
C ARG A 41 0.16 -7.72 -7.80
N LYS A 42 -0.31 -7.17 -6.68
CA LYS A 42 -1.25 -7.83 -5.78
C LYS A 42 -1.89 -6.80 -4.85
N ILE A 43 -3.20 -6.92 -4.66
CA ILE A 43 -3.96 -6.25 -3.59
C ILE A 43 -4.67 -7.34 -2.80
N VAL A 44 -4.62 -7.25 -1.47
CA VAL A 44 -5.36 -8.15 -0.58
C VAL A 44 -6.11 -7.31 0.44
N ILE A 45 -7.42 -7.51 0.53
CA ILE A 45 -8.30 -6.87 1.50
C ILE A 45 -8.93 -7.98 2.35
N ASP A 46 -8.72 -7.94 3.66
CA ASP A 46 -9.24 -8.93 4.61
C ASP A 46 -8.97 -10.39 4.20
N GLY A 47 -7.77 -10.64 3.66
CA GLY A 47 -7.35 -11.97 3.19
C GLY A 47 -7.87 -12.36 1.81
N THR A 48 -8.73 -11.54 1.19
CA THR A 48 -9.26 -11.75 -0.16
C THR A 48 -8.42 -10.98 -1.18
N GLU A 49 -7.92 -11.67 -2.20
CA GLU A 49 -7.17 -11.05 -3.29
C GLU A 49 -8.11 -10.33 -4.26
N VAL A 50 -7.78 -9.10 -4.61
CA VAL A 50 -8.55 -8.26 -5.54
C VAL A 50 -7.95 -8.38 -6.95
N PRO A 51 -8.75 -8.67 -7.98
CA PRO A 51 -8.31 -8.64 -9.37
C PRO A 51 -7.72 -7.28 -9.76
N LEU A 52 -6.74 -7.25 -10.67
CA LEU A 52 -6.07 -6.02 -11.11
C LEU A 52 -6.55 -5.55 -12.50
N ASP A 53 -7.61 -6.18 -13.00
CA ASP A 53 -8.08 -6.18 -14.38
C ASP A 53 -9.30 -5.26 -14.55
#